data_AF-A0A8X7BAH9-F1
#
_entry.id   AF-A0A8X7BAH9-F1
#
_cell.length_a   1.000
_cell.length_b   1.000
_cell.length_c   1.000
_cell.angle_alpha   90.00
_cell.angle_beta   90.00
_cell.angle_gamma   90.00
#
_symmetry.space_group_name_H-M   'P 1'
#
loop_
_entity.id
_entity.type
_entity.pdbx_description
1 polymer ?
#
loop_
_entity_poly.entity_id
_entity_poly.type
_entity_poly.pdbx_seq_one_letter_code
_entity_poly.pdbx_strand_id
1 'polypeptide(L)'
;MPLRRNRRQYEQLTDFDRGRIIGLREAGWSNRRIGRNLGRNDMVVARCWQQWITEGRVYRRGGQDVPRNTNDREDRAIRRVALRHQQRR
;
A
#
# COMPACT_ATOMS: atom_id res chain seq x y z
N MET A 1 -11.98 7.80 21.05
CA MET A 1 -10.76 6.98 21.18
C MET A 1 -10.55 6.19 19.89
N PRO A 2 -9.43 6.32 19.16
CA PRO A 2 -9.23 5.50 17.98
C PRO A 2 -8.84 4.09 18.42
N LEU A 3 -9.69 3.12 18.09
CA LEU A 3 -9.41 1.70 18.28
C LEU A 3 -8.17 1.33 17.46
N ARG A 4 -6.98 1.38 18.09
CA ARG A 4 -5.76 0.76 17.54
C ARG A 4 -6.02 -0.74 17.47
N ARG A 5 -6.56 -1.17 16.34
CA ARG A 5 -6.82 -2.58 16.02
C ARG A 5 -5.47 -3.28 16.06
N ASN A 6 -5.23 -3.99 17.16
CA ASN A 6 -4.06 -4.82 17.40
C ASN A 6 -3.90 -5.76 16.20
N ARG A 7 -3.01 -5.40 15.26
CA ARG A 7 -2.60 -6.27 14.16
C ARG A 7 -1.68 -7.30 14.80
N ARG A 8 -2.27 -8.29 15.48
CA ARG A 8 -1.58 -9.53 15.84
C ARG A 8 -0.79 -9.93 14.60
N GLN A 9 0.50 -10.13 14.79
CA GLN A 9 1.46 -10.53 13.77
C GLN A 9 1.04 -11.92 13.28
N TYR A 10 0.09 -11.95 12.34
CA TYR A 10 -0.09 -13.10 11.48
C TYR A 10 1.25 -13.29 10.77
N GLU A 11 1.74 -14.52 10.71
CA GLU A 11 2.91 -14.91 9.91
C GLU A 11 3.01 -14.00 8.69
N GLN A 12 4.10 -13.23 8.60
CA GLN A 12 4.23 -12.21 7.59
C GLN A 12 4.06 -12.88 6.23
N LEU A 13 2.93 -12.61 5.59
CA LEU A 13 2.64 -13.09 4.25
C LEU A 13 3.73 -12.51 3.36
N THR A 14 4.56 -13.39 2.78
CA THR A 14 5.66 -12.96 1.92
C THR A 14 5.12 -12.18 0.72
N ASP A 15 5.92 -11.27 0.16
CA ASP A 15 5.48 -10.52 -1.01
C ASP A 15 5.19 -11.43 -2.21
N PHE A 16 5.86 -12.59 -2.28
CA PHE A 16 5.56 -13.63 -3.25
C PHE A 16 4.19 -14.29 -3.02
N ASP A 17 3.84 -14.61 -1.78
CA ASP A 17 2.51 -15.13 -1.43
C ASP A 17 1.40 -14.10 -1.71
N ARG A 18 1.67 -12.82 -1.45
CA ARG A 18 0.75 -11.72 -1.79
C ARG A 18 0.52 -11.64 -3.30
N GLY A 19 1.58 -11.66 -4.10
CA GLY A 19 1.50 -11.65 -5.56
C GLY A 19 0.70 -12.83 -6.10
N ARG A 20 0.92 -14.05 -5.57
CA ARG A 20 0.15 -15.24 -5.93
C ARG A 20 -1.33 -15.12 -5.57
N ILE A 21 -1.65 -14.60 -4.39
CA ILE A 21 -3.03 -14.36 -3.97
C ILE A 21 -3.73 -13.38 -4.92
N ILE A 22 -3.08 -12.26 -5.26
CA ILE A 22 -3.63 -11.24 -6.16
C ILE A 22 -3.89 -11.84 -7.55
N GLY A 23 -2.88 -12.48 -8.15
CA GLY A 23 -3.02 -13.05 -9.49
C GLY A 23 -4.11 -14.13 -9.58
N LEU A 24 -4.20 -15.02 -8.56
CA LEU A 24 -5.26 -16.03 -8.53
C LEU A 24 -6.65 -15.43 -8.30
N ARG A 25 -6.76 -14.36 -7.50
CA ARG A 25 -8.03 -13.63 -7.32
C ARG A 25 -8.47 -12.92 -8.60
N GLU A 26 -7.55 -12.31 -9.33
CA GLU A 26 -7.82 -11.71 -10.64
C GLU A 26 -8.24 -12.76 -11.67
N ALA A 27 -7.67 -13.98 -11.61
CA ALA A 27 -8.10 -15.13 -12.40
C ALA A 27 -9.46 -15.73 -11.98
N GLY A 28 -10.19 -15.10 -11.05
CA GLY A 28 -11.53 -15.50 -10.63
C GLY A 28 -11.59 -16.62 -9.60
N TRP A 29 -10.47 -16.99 -8.98
CA TRP A 29 -10.49 -18.05 -7.97
C TRP A 29 -11.15 -17.60 -6.67
N SER A 30 -11.84 -18.54 -6.01
CA SER A 30 -12.44 -18.30 -4.69
C SER A 30 -11.38 -18.29 -3.59
N ASN A 31 -11.62 -17.52 -2.51
CA ASN A 31 -10.69 -17.41 -1.39
C ASN A 31 -10.34 -18.79 -0.80
N ARG A 32 -11.32 -19.69 -0.72
CA ARG A 32 -11.15 -21.06 -0.24
C ARG A 32 -10.23 -21.90 -1.11
N ARG A 33 -10.36 -21.76 -2.43
CA ARG A 33 -9.51 -22.49 -3.38
C ARG A 33 -8.07 -21.99 -3.31
N ILE A 34 -7.88 -20.68 -3.21
CA ILE A 34 -6.56 -20.05 -3.06
C ILE A 34 -5.92 -20.43 -1.73
N GLY A 35 -6.67 -20.35 -0.63
CA GLY A 35 -6.21 -20.73 0.70
C GLY A 35 -5.71 -22.18 0.74
N ARG A 36 -6.51 -23.12 0.23
CA ARG A 36 -6.11 -24.53 0.09
C ARG A 36 -4.84 -24.70 -0.77
N ASN A 37 -4.76 -24.00 -1.89
CA ASN A 37 -3.60 -24.10 -2.80
C ASN A 37 -2.31 -23.56 -2.17
N LEU A 38 -2.40 -22.55 -1.31
CA LEU A 38 -1.26 -21.89 -0.68
C LEU A 38 -1.00 -22.34 0.77
N GLY A 39 -1.79 -23.28 1.30
CA GLY A 39 -1.73 -23.66 2.72
C GLY A 39 -2.08 -22.50 3.66
N ARG A 40 -2.89 -21.54 3.21
CA ARG A 40 -3.28 -20.34 3.97
C ARG A 40 -4.77 -20.36 4.32
N ASN A 41 -5.11 -19.67 5.40
CA ASN A 41 -6.50 -19.48 5.79
C ASN A 41 -7.21 -18.53 4.82
N ASP A 42 -8.45 -18.86 4.43
CA ASP A 42 -9.33 -18.05 3.60
C ASP A 42 -9.42 -16.58 4.06
N MET A 43 -9.36 -16.34 5.38
CA MET A 43 -9.39 -15.00 5.97
C MET A 43 -8.13 -14.19 5.64
N VAL A 44 -6.96 -14.85 5.53
CA VAL A 44 -5.71 -14.22 5.12
C VAL A 44 -5.80 -13.80 3.65
N VAL A 45 -6.36 -14.66 2.79
CA VAL A 45 -6.60 -14.36 1.37
C VAL A 45 -7.55 -13.17 1.22
N ALA A 46 -8.69 -13.18 1.93
CA ALA A 46 -9.66 -12.08 1.89
C ALA A 46 -9.06 -10.76 2.36
N ARG A 47 -8.27 -10.79 3.44
CA ARG A 47 -7.61 -9.60 3.98
C ARG A 47 -6.54 -9.04 3.04
N CYS A 48 -5.73 -9.91 2.45
CA CYS A 48 -4.73 -9.53 1.45
C CYS A 48 -5.38 -8.87 0.23
N TRP A 49 -6.44 -9.47 -0.30
CA TRP A 49 -7.21 -8.91 -1.42
C TRP A 49 -7.82 -7.55 -1.09
N GLN A 50 -8.42 -7.42 0.10
CA GLN A 50 -9.00 -6.15 0.54
C GLN A 50 -7.94 -5.06 0.72
N GLN A 51 -6.77 -5.43 1.23
CA GLN A 51 -5.63 -4.51 1.37
C GLN A 51 -5.14 -4.05 -0.01
N TRP A 52 -4.96 -4.96 -0.97
CA TRP A 52 -4.59 -4.63 -2.35
C TRP A 52 -5.59 -3.68 -3.02
N ILE A 53 -6.89 -3.92 -2.90
CA ILE A 53 -7.92 -3.02 -3.44
C ILE A 53 -7.90 -1.66 -2.74
N THR A 54 -7.63 -1.64 -1.43
CA THR A 54 -7.56 -0.39 -0.67
C THR A 54 -6.33 0.43 -1.07
N GLU A 55 -5.16 -0.21 -1.16
CA GLU A 55 -3.91 0.40 -1.62
C GLU A 55 -4.01 0.85 -3.09
N GLY A 56 -4.58 0.02 -3.97
CA GLY A 56 -4.86 0.38 -5.35
C GLY A 56 -5.88 1.53 -5.48
N ARG A 57 -6.86 1.63 -4.57
CA ARG A 57 -7.77 2.79 -4.48
C ARG A 57 -7.08 4.03 -3.94
N VAL A 58 -6.14 3.89 -3.01
CA VAL A 58 -5.34 5.02 -2.49
C VAL A 58 -4.39 5.51 -3.58
N TYR A 59 -3.72 4.61 -4.31
CA TYR A 59 -2.85 4.94 -5.42
C TYR A 59 -3.61 5.56 -6.60
N ARG A 60 -4.78 5.00 -6.97
CA ARG A 60 -5.65 5.58 -8.03
C ARG A 60 -6.29 6.91 -7.62
N ARG A 61 -6.63 7.10 -6.33
CA ARG A 61 -7.06 8.42 -5.82
C ARG A 61 -5.90 9.41 -5.74
N GLY A 62 -4.67 8.93 -5.53
CA GLY A 62 -3.44 9.72 -5.59
C GLY A 62 -3.09 10.25 -6.99
N GLY A 63 -3.87 9.92 -8.02
CA GLY A 63 -3.84 10.65 -9.29
C GLY A 63 -4.29 12.11 -9.19
N GLN A 64 -4.87 12.53 -8.04
CA GLN A 64 -5.12 13.93 -7.68
C GLN A 64 -4.30 14.41 -6.47
N ASP A 65 -3.76 13.49 -5.68
CA ASP A 65 -2.83 13.78 -4.58
C ASP A 65 -1.64 12.83 -4.66
N VAL A 66 -0.66 13.21 -5.48
CA VAL A 66 0.68 12.62 -5.49
C VAL A 66 1.17 12.57 -4.03
N PRO A 67 1.64 11.42 -3.51
CA PRO A 67 2.27 11.39 -2.21
C PRO A 67 3.51 12.29 -2.29
N ARG A 68 3.43 13.46 -1.65
CA ARG A 68 4.53 14.39 -1.53
C ARG A 68 5.65 13.66 -0.81
N ASN A 69 6.61 13.13 -1.58
CA ASN A 69 7.82 12.49 -1.07
C ASN A 69 8.81 13.51 -0.47
N THR A 70 8.35 14.75 -0.27
CA THR A 70 9.07 15.81 0.41
C THR A 70 8.24 16.26 1.60
N ASN A 71 8.84 16.22 2.79
CA ASN A 71 8.25 16.82 3.98
C ASN A 71 8.15 18.34 3.75
N ASP A 72 7.16 19.00 4.36
CA ASP A 72 6.97 20.46 4.33
C ASP A 72 8.24 21.27 4.63
N ARG A 73 9.16 20.66 5.40
CA ARG A 73 10.47 21.20 5.73
C ARG A 73 11.45 21.14 4.55
N GLU A 74 11.44 20.05 3.78
CA GLU A 74 12.25 19.87 2.58
C GLU A 74 11.74 20.76 1.45
N ASP A 75 10.42 20.88 1.29
CA ASP A 75 9.83 21.78 0.29
C ASP A 75 10.15 23.26 0.60
N ARG A 76 10.12 23.65 1.88
CA ARG A 76 10.62 24.97 2.32
C ARG A 76 12.11 25.15 2.09
N ALA A 77 12.93 24.11 2.26
CA ALA A 77 14.36 24.17 1.99
C ALA A 77 14.64 24.37 0.49
N ILE A 78 13.94 23.62 -0.38
CA ILE A 78 14.04 23.74 -1.84
C ILE A 78 13.62 25.14 -2.29
N ARG A 79 12.47 25.66 -1.83
CA ARG A 79 12.04 27.03 -2.14
C ARG A 79 13.03 28.07 -1.67
N ARG A 80 13.62 27.90 -0.47
CA ARG A 80 14.62 28.83 0.07
C ARG A 80 15.93 28.81 -0.72
N VAL A 81 16.36 27.64 -1.19
CA VAL A 81 17.54 27.49 -2.06
C VAL A 81 17.27 28.12 -3.43
N ALA A 82 16.10 27.86 -4.02
CA ALA A 82 15.69 28.44 -5.29
C ALA A 82 15.63 29.98 -5.24
N LEU A 83 15.03 30.54 -4.18
CA LEU A 83 14.98 32.00 -3.96
C LEU A 83 16.37 32.62 -3.77
N ARG A 84 17.29 31.93 -3.09
CA ARG A 84 18.69 32.39 -2.94
C ARG A 84 19.46 32.35 -4.26
N HIS A 85 19.17 31.38 -5.13
CA HIS A 85 19.79 31.29 -6.44
C HIS A 85 19.27 32.39 -7.39
N GLN A 86 18.00 32.77 -7.27
CA GLN A 86 17.39 33.83 -8.06
C GLN A 86 17.90 35.24 -7.69
N GLN A 87 18.29 35.48 -6.43
CA GLN A 87 18.86 36.77 -5.99
C GLN A 87 20.37 36.92 -6.23
N ARG A 88 21.03 35.89 -6.80
CA ARG A 88 22.46 35.91 -7.15
C ARG A 88 22.71 36.06 -8.65
N ARG A 89 21.67 36.35 -9.44
CA ARG A 89 21.78 36.88 -10.81
C ARG A 89 21.47 38.36 -10.79
#